data_AF-A0A2D7GUA6-F1
#
_entry.id   AF-A0A2D7GUA6-F1
#
_cell.length_a   1.000
_cell.length_b   1.000
_cell.length_c   1.000
_cell.angle_alpha   90.00
_cell.angle_beta   90.00
_cell.angle_gamma   90.00
#
_symmetry.space_group_name_H-M   'P 1'
#
loop_
_entity.id
_entity.type
_entity.pdbx_description
1 polymer ?
#
loop_
_entity_poly.entity_id
_entity_poly.type
_entity_poly.pdbx_seq_one_letter_code
_entity_poly.pdbx_strand_id
1 'polypeptide(L)'
;LPSDTSEETLLKLVDELNDDKEIDGILVQLPLPAGLNAERVLERIHPHKDVDGFHPYNIGRLAQRIPALRPCTPKGIMTMIESTKRPVKGLDAVIVGASNIVGRPMSLELLLAGCTVTTCHKFTQDLKSHVQRADLLVVAVGKPNFIPGDWIKPGAIVIDVGINRVSDGSLVGDVEFDKAKERAGWITPVPGGVGPMTVASLIENTLEAYVKYHS
;
A
#
# COMPACT_ATOMS: atom_id res chain seq x y z
N LEU A 1 17.50 16.74 2.35
CA LEU A 1 18.01 17.78 1.42
C LEU A 1 17.28 19.10 1.71
N PRO A 2 17.91 20.27 1.50
CA PRO A 2 17.25 21.57 1.59
C PRO A 2 16.06 21.72 0.64
N SER A 3 15.08 22.57 0.97
CA SER A 3 13.85 22.74 0.19
C SER A 3 14.05 23.40 -1.18
N ASP A 4 15.18 24.09 -1.37
CA ASP A 4 15.62 24.76 -2.60
C ASP A 4 16.51 23.89 -3.50
N THR A 5 16.65 22.60 -3.17
CA THR A 5 17.41 21.64 -3.99
C THR A 5 16.82 21.55 -5.41
N SER A 6 17.67 21.68 -6.43
CA SER A 6 17.26 21.56 -7.83
C SER A 6 17.00 20.10 -8.23
N GLU A 7 16.17 19.90 -9.26
CA GLU A 7 15.89 18.56 -9.80
C GLU A 7 17.16 17.86 -10.28
N GLU A 8 18.07 18.59 -10.94
CA GLU A 8 19.35 18.06 -11.39
C GLU A 8 20.22 17.56 -10.22
N THR A 9 20.26 18.31 -9.13
CA THR A 9 21.02 17.92 -7.92
C THR A 9 20.44 16.65 -7.31
N LEU A 10 19.11 16.56 -7.23
CA LEU A 10 18.42 15.38 -6.70
C LEU A 10 18.64 14.15 -7.58
N LEU A 11 18.51 14.29 -8.90
CA LEU A 11 18.74 13.19 -9.84
C LEU A 11 20.19 12.70 -9.79
N LYS A 12 21.16 13.62 -9.71
CA LYS A 12 22.58 13.26 -9.56
C LYS A 12 22.84 12.48 -8.29
N LEU A 13 22.23 12.87 -7.16
CA LEU A 13 22.34 12.10 -5.92
C LEU A 13 21.74 10.68 -6.09
N VAL A 14 20.60 10.55 -6.76
CA VAL A 14 20.02 9.24 -7.04
C VAL A 14 20.97 8.39 -7.90
N ASP A 15 21.62 8.98 -8.91
CA ASP A 15 22.62 8.30 -9.73
C ASP A 15 23.83 7.84 -8.89
N GLU A 16 24.35 8.70 -8.01
CA GLU A 16 25.45 8.36 -7.09
C GLU A 16 25.06 7.18 -6.18
N LEU A 17 23.85 7.18 -5.61
CA LEU A 17 23.36 6.10 -4.76
C LEU A 17 23.05 4.81 -5.54
N ASN A 18 22.67 4.93 -6.81
CA ASN A 18 22.47 3.79 -7.70
C ASN A 18 23.78 3.04 -7.96
N ASP A 19 24.89 3.78 -8.12
CA ASP A 19 26.21 3.21 -8.39
C ASP A 19 26.97 2.77 -7.13
N ASP A 20 26.55 3.22 -5.96
CA ASP A 20 27.15 2.84 -4.68
C ASP A 20 26.83 1.38 -4.30
N LYS A 21 27.87 0.54 -4.16
CA LYS A 21 27.74 -0.88 -3.82
C LYS A 21 27.44 -1.14 -2.35
N GLU A 22 27.59 -0.14 -1.48
CA GLU A 22 27.22 -0.25 -0.06
C GLU A 22 25.73 0.10 0.18
N ILE A 23 25.01 0.54 -0.87
CA ILE A 23 23.61 0.94 -0.81
C ILE A 23 22.72 -0.10 -1.50
N ASP A 24 21.85 -0.75 -0.73
CA ASP A 24 20.90 -1.73 -1.25
C ASP A 24 19.50 -1.18 -1.50
N GLY A 25 19.17 -0.04 -0.90
CA GLY A 25 17.83 0.53 -0.93
C GLY A 25 17.85 2.04 -0.96
N ILE A 26 17.04 2.62 -1.84
CA ILE A 26 16.83 4.06 -1.98
C ILE A 26 15.35 4.33 -1.76
N LEU A 27 15.05 5.28 -0.86
CA LEU A 27 13.71 5.73 -0.57
C LEU A 27 13.64 7.25 -0.72
N VAL A 28 12.69 7.72 -1.54
CA VAL A 28 12.44 9.15 -1.75
C VAL A 28 11.11 9.51 -1.11
N GLN A 29 11.17 10.28 -0.03
CA GLN A 29 9.98 10.73 0.70
C GLN A 29 9.18 11.73 -0.14
N LEU A 30 7.87 11.47 -0.29
CA LEU A 30 6.91 12.40 -0.91
C LEU A 30 6.09 13.17 0.16
N PRO A 31 5.55 14.36 -0.17
CA PRO A 31 5.71 15.07 -1.45
C PRO A 31 7.09 15.74 -1.58
N LEU A 32 7.57 15.85 -2.82
CA LEU A 32 8.75 16.66 -3.12
C LEU A 32 8.40 18.17 -3.11
N PRO A 33 9.41 19.05 -2.93
CA PRO A 33 9.25 20.49 -3.17
C PRO A 33 8.57 20.82 -4.50
N ALA A 34 7.81 21.91 -4.51
CA ALA A 34 7.07 22.35 -5.68
C ALA A 34 8.00 22.59 -6.88
N GLY A 35 7.61 22.08 -8.06
CA GLY A 35 8.39 22.18 -9.30
C GLY A 35 9.29 20.99 -9.60
N LEU A 36 9.54 20.10 -8.63
CA LEU A 36 10.23 18.83 -8.88
C LEU A 36 9.27 17.79 -9.44
N ASN A 37 9.72 17.05 -10.46
CA ASN A 37 8.97 15.94 -11.03
C ASN A 37 9.26 14.65 -10.25
N ALA A 38 8.33 14.30 -9.35
CA ALA A 38 8.43 13.09 -8.55
C ALA A 38 8.52 11.80 -9.38
N GLU A 39 7.82 11.71 -10.51
CA GLU A 39 7.87 10.52 -11.38
C GLU A 39 9.27 10.33 -11.96
N ARG A 40 9.89 11.42 -12.46
CA ARG A 40 11.27 11.36 -12.98
C ARG A 40 12.29 10.94 -11.92
N VAL A 41 12.13 11.39 -10.68
CA VAL A 41 13.03 11.03 -9.58
C VAL A 41 12.84 9.57 -9.17
N LEU A 42 11.60 9.12 -9.03
CA LEU A 42 11.28 7.74 -8.65
C LEU A 42 11.69 6.73 -9.73
N GLU A 43 11.47 7.05 -11.00
CA GLU A 43 11.90 6.21 -12.15
C GLU A 43 13.41 6.23 -12.38
N ARG A 44 14.15 7.15 -11.74
CA ARG A 44 15.61 7.14 -11.81
C ARG A 44 16.23 6.08 -10.90
N ILE A 45 15.54 5.70 -9.84
CA ILE A 45 16.03 4.67 -8.91
C ILE A 45 16.12 3.33 -9.63
N HIS A 46 17.26 2.63 -9.54
CA HIS A 46 17.37 1.29 -10.10
C HIS A 46 16.29 0.37 -9.49
N PRO A 47 15.56 -0.43 -10.29
CA PRO A 47 14.44 -1.20 -9.76
C PRO A 47 14.80 -2.17 -8.62
N HIS A 48 16.04 -2.68 -8.61
CA HIS A 48 16.54 -3.56 -7.55
C HIS A 48 16.97 -2.83 -6.27
N LYS A 49 17.00 -1.49 -6.29
CA LYS A 49 17.20 -0.60 -5.13
C LYS A 49 15.93 0.16 -4.75
N ASP A 50 14.85 0.06 -5.53
CA ASP A 50 13.54 0.61 -5.20
C ASP A 50 12.84 -0.24 -4.13
N VAL A 51 13.29 -0.07 -2.89
CA VAL A 51 12.78 -0.82 -1.74
C VAL A 51 11.36 -0.40 -1.33
N ASP A 52 10.85 0.72 -1.83
CA ASP A 52 9.45 1.10 -1.66
C ASP A 52 8.52 0.40 -2.68
N GLY A 53 9.08 -0.12 -3.77
CA GLY A 53 8.43 -1.03 -4.74
C GLY A 53 7.52 -0.35 -5.77
N PHE A 54 7.55 0.98 -5.87
CA PHE A 54 6.67 1.75 -6.76
C PHE A 54 7.23 2.01 -8.16
N HIS A 55 8.48 1.64 -8.42
CA HIS A 55 9.07 1.75 -9.74
C HIS A 55 8.21 0.97 -10.75
N PRO A 56 7.86 1.55 -11.93
CA PRO A 56 6.97 0.89 -12.89
C PRO A 56 7.41 -0.52 -13.29
N TYR A 57 8.73 -0.75 -13.38
CA TYR A 57 9.30 -2.10 -13.53
C TYR A 57 8.81 -3.08 -12.45
N ASN A 58 8.94 -2.74 -11.17
CA ASN A 58 8.53 -3.60 -10.04
C ASN A 58 7.03 -3.86 -10.05
N ILE A 59 6.21 -2.84 -10.35
CA ILE A 59 4.76 -2.98 -10.54
C ILE A 59 4.44 -3.90 -11.72
N GLY A 60 5.15 -3.75 -12.85
CA GLY A 60 4.98 -4.61 -14.02
C GLY A 60 5.33 -6.07 -13.75
N ARG A 61 6.41 -6.32 -12.99
CA ARG A 61 6.81 -7.66 -12.51
C ARG A 61 5.73 -8.28 -11.63
N LEU A 62 5.14 -7.51 -10.72
CA LEU A 62 4.00 -7.95 -9.91
C LEU A 62 2.79 -8.30 -10.78
N ALA A 63 2.43 -7.44 -11.74
CA ALA A 63 1.32 -7.68 -12.67
C ALA A 63 1.51 -8.95 -13.53
N GLN A 64 2.76 -9.27 -13.89
CA GLN A 64 3.13 -10.48 -14.62
C GLN A 64 3.22 -11.74 -13.75
N ARG A 65 2.88 -11.65 -12.45
CA ARG A 65 2.94 -12.75 -11.48
C ARG A 65 4.37 -13.26 -11.22
N ILE A 66 5.37 -12.41 -11.44
CA ILE A 66 6.79 -12.68 -11.21
C ILE A 66 7.41 -11.55 -10.37
N PRO A 67 6.85 -11.29 -9.17
CA PRO A 67 7.19 -10.11 -8.37
C PRO A 67 8.70 -10.00 -8.11
N ALA A 68 9.19 -8.77 -8.16
CA ALA A 68 10.50 -8.38 -7.64
C ALA A 68 10.30 -7.74 -6.25
N LEU A 69 10.93 -6.59 -5.97
CA LEU A 69 10.57 -5.80 -4.79
C LEU A 69 9.12 -5.33 -4.92
N ARG A 70 8.32 -5.51 -3.86
CA ARG A 70 6.87 -5.30 -3.87
C ARG A 70 6.51 -4.03 -3.08
N PRO A 71 5.48 -3.27 -3.49
CA PRO A 71 4.96 -2.13 -2.74
C PRO A 71 4.77 -2.42 -1.26
N CYS A 72 5.42 -1.64 -0.38
CA CYS A 72 5.52 -1.94 1.05
C CYS A 72 4.15 -2.11 1.74
N THR A 73 3.22 -1.18 1.51
CA THR A 73 1.90 -1.23 2.16
C THR A 73 1.08 -2.44 1.69
N PRO A 74 0.89 -2.69 0.38
CA PRO A 74 0.26 -3.92 -0.10
C PRO A 74 0.94 -5.21 0.38
N LYS A 75 2.28 -5.28 0.33
CA LYS A 75 3.04 -6.43 0.85
C LYS A 75 2.74 -6.67 2.32
N GLY A 76 2.78 -5.62 3.13
CA GLY A 76 2.48 -5.69 4.56
C GLY A 76 1.04 -6.14 4.85
N ILE A 77 0.07 -5.68 4.07
CA ILE A 77 -1.33 -6.14 4.16
C ILE A 77 -1.42 -7.63 3.86
N MET A 78 -0.74 -8.12 2.82
CA MET A 78 -0.71 -9.56 2.52
C MET A 78 -0.12 -10.37 3.68
N THR A 79 0.98 -9.90 4.29
CA THR A 79 1.57 -10.53 5.49
C THR A 79 0.59 -10.56 6.67
N MET A 80 -0.16 -9.47 6.91
CA MET A 80 -1.20 -9.45 7.94
C MET A 80 -2.30 -10.48 7.66
N ILE A 81 -2.77 -10.56 6.42
CA ILE A 81 -3.81 -11.50 6.01
C ILE A 81 -3.32 -12.94 6.20
N GLU A 82 -2.09 -13.26 5.79
CA GLU A 82 -1.48 -14.58 5.99
C GLU A 82 -1.42 -14.96 7.47
N SER A 83 -1.14 -14.00 8.36
CA SER A 83 -1.09 -14.24 9.81
C SER A 83 -2.43 -14.70 10.40
N THR A 84 -3.56 -14.39 9.75
CA THR A 84 -4.90 -14.87 10.15
C THR A 84 -5.11 -16.36 9.87
N LYS A 85 -4.24 -16.99 9.07
CA LYS A 85 -4.33 -18.38 8.58
C LYS A 85 -5.63 -18.68 7.82
N ARG A 86 -6.36 -17.65 7.37
CA ARG A 86 -7.58 -17.79 6.58
C ARG A 86 -7.23 -17.81 5.09
N PRO A 87 -7.68 -18.82 4.33
CA PRO A 87 -7.44 -18.84 2.89
C PRO A 87 -8.19 -17.69 2.22
N VAL A 88 -7.48 -16.96 1.34
CA VAL A 88 -8.05 -15.83 0.57
C VAL A 88 -8.36 -16.18 -0.88
N LYS A 89 -7.84 -17.29 -1.37
CA LYS A 89 -8.09 -17.75 -2.74
C LYS A 89 -9.59 -17.96 -2.98
N GLY A 90 -10.11 -17.32 -4.02
CA GLY A 90 -11.52 -17.36 -4.40
C GLY A 90 -12.44 -16.40 -3.63
N LEU A 91 -11.91 -15.63 -2.66
CA LEU A 91 -12.71 -14.60 -1.97
C LEU A 91 -13.02 -13.42 -2.89
N ASP A 92 -14.18 -12.79 -2.69
CA ASP A 92 -14.50 -11.50 -3.28
C ASP A 92 -13.79 -10.38 -2.50
N ALA A 93 -12.68 -9.91 -3.05
CA ALA A 93 -11.88 -8.82 -2.49
C ALA A 93 -12.24 -7.48 -3.14
N VAL A 94 -12.59 -6.50 -2.30
CA VAL A 94 -12.97 -5.15 -2.73
C VAL A 94 -11.98 -4.15 -2.15
N ILE A 95 -11.36 -3.35 -3.02
CA ILE A 95 -10.52 -2.23 -2.63
C ILE A 95 -11.31 -0.95 -2.84
N VAL A 96 -11.40 -0.09 -1.82
CA VAL A 96 -11.95 1.27 -1.94
C VAL A 96 -10.80 2.26 -1.91
N GLY A 97 -10.45 2.78 -3.09
CA GLY A 97 -9.26 3.58 -3.33
C GLY A 97 -8.44 3.00 -4.48
N ALA A 98 -8.08 3.85 -5.45
CA ALA A 98 -7.32 3.45 -6.65
C ALA A 98 -6.03 4.27 -6.78
N SER A 99 -5.39 4.59 -5.66
CA SER A 99 -4.12 5.32 -5.63
C SER A 99 -2.97 4.46 -6.18
N ASN A 100 -1.93 5.11 -6.67
CA ASN A 100 -0.72 4.42 -7.14
C ASN A 100 0.05 3.76 -5.97
N ILE A 101 -0.04 4.34 -4.78
CA ILE A 101 0.72 3.88 -3.61
C ILE A 101 0.08 2.72 -2.85
N VAL A 102 -1.24 2.50 -2.99
CA VAL A 102 -1.94 1.41 -2.28
C VAL A 102 -2.92 0.72 -3.20
N GLY A 103 -3.93 1.43 -3.71
CA GLY A 103 -5.09 0.81 -4.33
C GLY A 103 -4.76 -0.08 -5.53
N ARG A 104 -4.01 0.46 -6.50
CA ARG A 104 -3.61 -0.28 -7.70
C ARG A 104 -2.71 -1.48 -7.41
N PRO A 105 -1.59 -1.34 -6.66
CA PRO A 105 -0.75 -2.49 -6.36
C PRO A 105 -1.45 -3.51 -5.45
N MET A 106 -2.33 -3.08 -4.53
CA MET A 106 -3.14 -4.00 -3.72
C MET A 106 -4.02 -4.89 -4.59
N SER A 107 -4.62 -4.34 -5.65
CA SER A 107 -5.39 -5.14 -6.61
C SER A 107 -4.53 -6.24 -7.26
N LEU A 108 -3.28 -5.94 -7.59
CA LEU A 108 -2.36 -6.92 -8.19
C LEU A 108 -1.93 -7.99 -7.18
N GLU A 109 -1.62 -7.62 -5.94
CA GLU A 109 -1.31 -8.58 -4.87
C GLU A 109 -2.49 -9.54 -4.61
N LEU A 110 -3.71 -9.02 -4.59
CA LEU A 110 -4.91 -9.82 -4.36
C LEU A 110 -5.23 -10.74 -5.54
N LEU A 111 -5.01 -10.28 -6.78
CA LEU A 111 -5.09 -11.14 -7.97
C LEU A 111 -4.02 -12.24 -7.92
N LEU A 112 -2.79 -11.92 -7.50
CA LEU A 112 -1.71 -12.88 -7.33
C LEU A 112 -2.06 -13.95 -6.28
N ALA A 113 -2.70 -13.54 -5.18
CA ALA A 113 -3.21 -14.43 -4.13
C ALA A 113 -4.44 -15.26 -4.56
N GLY A 114 -5.02 -14.95 -5.73
CA GLY A 114 -6.13 -15.68 -6.32
C GLY A 114 -7.52 -15.24 -5.86
N CYS A 115 -7.67 -14.00 -5.39
CA CYS A 115 -8.98 -13.40 -5.11
C CYS A 115 -9.69 -12.98 -6.41
N THR A 116 -11.02 -12.89 -6.36
CA THR A 116 -11.79 -12.07 -7.30
C THR A 116 -11.67 -10.62 -6.86
N VAL A 117 -11.17 -9.74 -7.72
CA VAL A 117 -10.81 -8.36 -7.30
C VAL A 117 -11.72 -7.31 -7.95
N THR A 118 -12.30 -6.45 -7.11
CA THR A 118 -12.99 -5.21 -7.54
C THR A 118 -12.26 -3.99 -6.98
N THR A 119 -11.92 -3.03 -7.83
CA THR A 119 -11.35 -1.74 -7.40
C THR A 119 -12.38 -0.63 -7.55
N CYS A 120 -12.76 -0.03 -6.42
CA CYS A 120 -13.68 1.10 -6.33
C CYS A 120 -12.92 2.42 -6.13
N HIS A 121 -13.53 3.52 -6.53
CA HIS A 121 -12.97 4.88 -6.42
C HIS A 121 -14.07 5.94 -6.40
N LYS A 122 -13.69 7.22 -6.42
CA LYS A 122 -14.61 8.38 -6.36
C LYS A 122 -15.69 8.46 -7.46
N PHE A 123 -15.61 7.61 -8.49
CA PHE A 123 -16.58 7.56 -9.59
C PHE A 123 -17.39 6.25 -9.60
N THR A 124 -17.17 5.36 -8.64
CA THR A 124 -17.94 4.13 -8.50
C THR A 124 -19.38 4.47 -8.18
N GLN A 125 -20.30 4.03 -9.04
CA GLN A 125 -21.72 4.09 -8.75
C GLN A 125 -22.08 2.97 -7.77
N ASP A 126 -22.97 3.28 -6.82
CA ASP A 126 -23.43 2.33 -5.80
C ASP A 126 -22.29 1.62 -5.03
N LEU A 127 -21.37 2.40 -4.47
CA LEU A 127 -20.25 1.87 -3.66
C LEU A 127 -20.72 0.91 -2.55
N LYS A 128 -21.91 1.13 -1.99
CA LYS A 128 -22.47 0.32 -0.92
C LYS A 128 -22.62 -1.15 -1.33
N SER A 129 -23.17 -1.44 -2.50
CA SER A 129 -23.35 -2.84 -2.93
C SER A 129 -22.02 -3.56 -3.17
N HIS A 130 -20.97 -2.83 -3.58
CA HIS A 130 -19.61 -3.36 -3.64
C HIS A 130 -19.07 -3.72 -2.27
N VAL A 131 -19.20 -2.83 -1.28
CA VAL A 131 -18.71 -3.08 0.09
C VAL A 131 -19.48 -4.23 0.75
N GLN A 132 -20.80 -4.29 0.58
CA GLN A 132 -21.66 -5.30 1.22
C GLN A 132 -21.43 -6.74 0.74
N ARG A 133 -20.83 -6.94 -0.45
CA ARG A 133 -20.50 -8.28 -0.95
C ARG A 133 -19.09 -8.75 -0.59
N ALA A 134 -18.22 -7.83 -0.17
CA ALA A 134 -16.80 -8.08 0.04
C ALA A 134 -16.55 -9.09 1.18
N ASP A 135 -15.89 -10.21 0.87
CA ASP A 135 -15.32 -11.11 1.87
C ASP A 135 -14.06 -10.53 2.49
N LEU A 136 -13.30 -9.77 1.69
CA LEU A 136 -12.11 -9.02 2.07
C LEU A 136 -12.28 -7.58 1.58
N LEU A 137 -12.28 -6.63 2.50
CA LEU A 137 -12.39 -5.21 2.22
C LEU A 137 -11.09 -4.51 2.56
N VAL A 138 -10.48 -3.81 1.61
CA VAL A 138 -9.34 -2.91 1.84
C VAL A 138 -9.78 -1.48 1.58
N VAL A 139 -9.66 -0.60 2.57
CA VAL A 139 -10.08 0.81 2.47
C VAL A 139 -8.86 1.72 2.58
N ALA A 140 -8.63 2.52 1.53
CA ALA A 140 -7.46 3.40 1.40
C ALA A 140 -7.85 4.72 0.71
N VAL A 141 -8.78 5.45 1.31
CA VAL A 141 -9.32 6.71 0.79
C VAL A 141 -8.76 7.94 1.49
N GLY A 142 -8.22 7.80 2.71
CA GLY A 142 -7.70 8.92 3.52
C GLY A 142 -8.80 9.90 3.92
N LYS A 143 -9.95 9.36 4.39
CA LYS A 143 -11.09 10.13 4.85
C LYS A 143 -11.66 9.48 6.12
N PRO A 144 -11.71 10.19 7.25
CA PRO A 144 -12.12 9.60 8.51
C PRO A 144 -13.55 9.05 8.45
N ASN A 145 -13.74 7.80 8.87
CA ASN A 145 -15.05 7.12 8.96
C ASN A 145 -15.87 7.19 7.66
N PHE A 146 -15.21 7.15 6.49
CA PHE A 146 -15.85 7.21 5.18
C PHE A 146 -16.72 5.99 4.88
N ILE A 147 -16.34 4.79 5.32
CA ILE A 147 -17.12 3.56 5.16
C ILE A 147 -17.94 3.31 6.43
N PRO A 148 -19.29 3.41 6.34
CA PRO A 148 -20.17 3.08 7.47
C PRO A 148 -20.05 1.61 7.87
N GLY A 149 -20.07 1.34 9.17
CA GLY A 149 -19.85 -0.01 9.68
C GLY A 149 -20.97 -0.99 9.31
N ASP A 150 -22.20 -0.52 9.10
CA ASP A 150 -23.34 -1.33 8.67
C ASP A 150 -23.22 -1.85 7.23
N TRP A 151 -22.30 -1.28 6.44
CA TRP A 151 -22.00 -1.77 5.10
C TRP A 151 -21.14 -3.03 5.11
N ILE A 152 -20.46 -3.32 6.22
CA ILE A 152 -19.55 -4.46 6.30
C ILE A 152 -20.34 -5.76 6.23
N LYS A 153 -19.90 -6.67 5.35
CA LYS A 153 -20.43 -8.03 5.27
C LYS A 153 -20.11 -8.79 6.56
N PRO A 154 -21.09 -9.48 7.19
CA PRO A 154 -20.82 -10.30 8.36
C PRO A 154 -19.71 -11.33 8.08
N GLY A 155 -18.71 -11.40 8.97
CA GLY A 155 -17.57 -12.30 8.85
C GLY A 155 -16.46 -11.86 7.87
N ALA A 156 -16.56 -10.66 7.29
CA ALA A 156 -15.52 -10.13 6.39
C ALA A 156 -14.19 -9.89 7.11
N ILE A 157 -13.10 -9.93 6.34
CA ILE A 157 -11.81 -9.37 6.74
C ILE A 157 -11.80 -7.90 6.32
N VAL A 158 -11.55 -6.99 7.25
CA VAL A 158 -11.52 -5.55 7.01
C VAL A 158 -10.11 -5.01 7.28
N ILE A 159 -9.49 -4.49 6.24
CA ILE A 159 -8.19 -3.83 6.28
C ILE A 159 -8.42 -2.33 6.09
N ASP A 160 -8.20 -1.57 7.14
CA ASP A 160 -8.27 -0.11 7.16
C ASP A 160 -6.86 0.47 7.06
N VAL A 161 -6.56 1.05 5.90
CA VAL A 161 -5.25 1.66 5.59
C VAL A 161 -5.23 3.13 6.01
N GLY A 162 -6.39 3.74 6.23
CA GLY A 162 -6.51 5.15 6.56
C GLY A 162 -5.81 5.51 7.86
N ILE A 163 -5.10 6.63 7.87
CA ILE A 163 -4.59 7.25 9.08
C ILE A 163 -4.97 8.72 9.04
N ASN A 164 -6.08 9.05 9.69
CA ASN A 164 -6.66 10.38 9.68
C ASN A 164 -6.53 11.01 11.07
N ARG A 165 -5.91 12.20 11.15
CA ARG A 165 -5.89 12.98 12.39
C ARG A 165 -7.15 13.83 12.47
N VAL A 166 -7.92 13.67 13.55
CA VAL A 166 -9.14 14.44 13.81
C VAL A 166 -8.87 15.59 14.79
N SER A 167 -9.89 16.43 15.05
CA SER A 167 -9.76 17.69 15.77
C SER A 167 -9.26 17.57 17.20
N ASP A 168 -9.50 16.44 17.87
CA ASP A 168 -9.01 16.16 19.22
C ASP A 168 -7.57 15.61 19.24
N GLY A 169 -6.94 15.48 18.07
CA GLY A 169 -5.58 14.98 17.90
C GLY A 169 -5.47 13.46 17.80
N SER A 170 -6.56 12.72 18.03
CA SER A 170 -6.60 11.26 17.87
C SER A 170 -6.47 10.84 16.41
N LEU A 171 -6.10 9.58 16.20
CA LEU A 171 -5.97 8.96 14.89
C LEU A 171 -7.11 7.97 14.68
N VAL A 172 -7.82 8.11 13.56
CA VAL A 172 -8.91 7.22 13.16
C VAL A 172 -8.71 6.74 11.73
N GLY A 173 -9.29 5.58 11.44
CA GLY A 173 -9.25 4.97 10.12
C GLY A 173 -10.27 5.55 9.14
N ASP A 174 -10.33 4.95 7.96
CA ASP A 174 -11.33 5.25 6.94
C ASP A 174 -12.66 4.51 7.18
N VAL A 175 -12.68 3.52 8.08
CA VAL A 175 -13.86 2.72 8.43
C VAL A 175 -14.39 3.13 9.81
N GLU A 176 -15.71 3.17 9.95
CA GLU A 176 -16.37 3.37 11.25
C GLU A 176 -16.15 2.13 12.16
N PHE A 177 -15.00 2.11 12.85
CA PHE A 177 -14.46 0.94 13.54
C PHE A 177 -15.42 0.30 14.55
N ASP A 178 -16.08 1.11 15.38
CA ASP A 178 -16.93 0.60 16.46
C ASP A 178 -18.13 -0.20 15.97
N LYS A 179 -18.74 0.19 14.84
CA LYS A 179 -19.82 -0.59 14.22
C LYS A 179 -19.29 -1.72 13.35
N ALA A 180 -18.18 -1.49 12.65
CA ALA A 180 -17.59 -2.49 11.76
C ALA A 180 -17.10 -3.72 12.54
N LYS A 181 -16.50 -3.54 13.73
CA LYS A 181 -15.97 -4.65 14.55
C LYS A 181 -17.07 -5.61 15.05
N GLU A 182 -18.32 -5.17 15.15
CA GLU A 182 -19.45 -6.03 15.54
C GLU A 182 -19.86 -7.00 14.42
N ARG A 183 -19.42 -6.74 13.18
CA ARG A 183 -19.81 -7.50 11.98
C ARG A 183 -18.63 -8.22 11.35
N ALA A 184 -17.46 -7.59 11.33
CA ALA A 184 -16.25 -8.15 10.74
C ALA A 184 -15.79 -9.40 11.51
N GLY A 185 -15.28 -10.40 10.79
CA GLY A 185 -14.59 -11.52 11.41
C GLY A 185 -13.16 -11.14 11.83
N TRP A 186 -12.55 -10.20 11.09
CA TRP A 186 -11.25 -9.60 11.38
C TRP A 186 -11.28 -8.13 10.99
N ILE A 187 -10.69 -7.26 11.81
CA ILE A 187 -10.58 -5.84 11.49
C ILE A 187 -9.26 -5.28 12.02
N THR A 188 -8.57 -4.48 11.22
CA THR A 188 -7.35 -3.80 11.65
C THR A 188 -7.68 -2.57 12.50
N PRO A 189 -7.05 -2.37 13.66
CA PRO A 189 -7.21 -1.13 14.41
C PRO A 189 -6.46 0.03 13.75
N VAL A 190 -6.93 1.25 13.99
CA VAL A 190 -6.20 2.48 13.66
C VAL A 190 -6.11 3.35 14.92
N PRO A 191 -4.90 3.69 15.41
CA PRO A 191 -3.58 3.26 14.93
C PRO A 191 -3.26 1.78 15.31
N GLY A 192 -2.12 1.28 14.82
CA GLY A 192 -1.58 -0.04 15.23
C GLY A 192 -1.90 -1.21 14.30
N GLY A 193 -2.61 -0.97 13.18
CA GLY A 193 -2.87 -1.95 12.13
C GLY A 193 -1.84 -1.91 11.00
N VAL A 194 -2.20 -1.31 9.87
CA VAL A 194 -1.42 -1.36 8.62
C VAL A 194 -0.10 -0.57 8.69
N GLY A 195 -0.09 0.58 9.38
CA GLY A 195 1.08 1.49 9.41
C GLY A 195 2.40 0.82 9.82
N PRO A 196 2.47 0.08 10.94
CA PRO A 196 3.68 -0.67 11.34
C PRO A 196 4.16 -1.68 10.28
N MET A 197 3.24 -2.27 9.52
CA MET A 197 3.57 -3.27 8.50
C MET A 197 4.19 -2.66 7.26
N THR A 198 3.87 -1.40 6.94
CA THR A 198 4.55 -0.66 5.87
C THR A 198 6.05 -0.53 6.18
N VAL A 199 6.39 -0.16 7.42
CA VAL A 199 7.80 -0.03 7.85
C VAL A 199 8.49 -1.39 7.88
N ALA A 200 7.83 -2.42 8.42
CA ALA A 200 8.39 -3.77 8.44
C ALA A 200 8.69 -4.30 7.03
N SER A 201 7.77 -4.06 6.09
CA SER A 201 7.91 -4.48 4.69
C SER A 201 9.04 -3.74 3.96
N LEU A 202 9.27 -2.46 4.29
CA LEU A 202 10.41 -1.71 3.77
C LEU A 202 11.73 -2.35 4.20
N ILE A 203 11.89 -2.65 5.50
CA ILE A 203 13.10 -3.30 6.02
C ILE A 203 13.29 -4.68 5.38
N GLU A 204 12.21 -5.45 5.22
CA GLU A 204 12.24 -6.74 4.54
C GLU A 204 12.65 -6.60 3.06
N ASN A 205 12.13 -5.61 2.34
CA ASN A 205 12.52 -5.33 0.95
C ASN A 205 14.00 -4.94 0.84
N THR A 206 14.53 -4.14 1.77
CA THR A 206 15.95 -3.78 1.79
C THR A 206 16.83 -5.01 2.00
N LEU A 207 16.45 -5.90 2.91
CA LEU A 207 17.17 -7.16 3.10
C LEU A 207 17.06 -8.06 1.86
N GLU A 208 15.88 -8.14 1.26
CA GLU A 208 15.64 -8.89 0.02
C GLU A 208 16.51 -8.35 -1.14
N ALA A 209 16.64 -7.03 -1.24
CA ALA A 209 17.47 -6.38 -2.24
C ALA A 209 18.94 -6.79 -2.12
N TYR A 210 19.49 -6.69 -0.90
CA TYR A 210 20.85 -7.13 -0.60
C TYR A 210 21.07 -8.60 -1.00
N VAL A 211 20.27 -9.51 -0.43
CA VAL A 211 20.46 -10.97 -0.56
C VAL A 211 20.25 -11.48 -1.98
N LYS A 212 19.34 -10.87 -2.76
CA LYS A 212 18.98 -11.39 -4.10
C LYS A 212 19.67 -10.68 -5.25
N TYR A 213 20.03 -9.40 -5.10
CA TYR A 213 20.46 -8.59 -6.24
C TYR A 213 21.87 -8.02 -6.12
N HIS A 214 22.42 -7.86 -4.91
CA HIS A 214 23.69 -7.14 -4.72
C HIS A 214 24.80 -7.93 -4.03
N SER A 215 24.47 -9.03 -3.32
CA SER A 215 25.45 -9.94 -2.69
C SER A 215 25.95 -11.04 -3.63
#